data_AF-A0A1V2H1B0-F1
#
_entry.id   AF-A0A1V2H1B0-F1
#
_cell.length_a   1.000
_cell.length_b   1.000
_cell.length_c   1.000
_cell.angle_alpha   90.00
_cell.angle_beta   90.00
_cell.angle_gamma   90.00
#
_symmetry.space_group_name_H-M   'P 1'
#
loop_
_entity.id
_entity.type
_entity.pdbx_description
1 polymer ?
#
loop_
_entity_poly.entity_id
_entity_poly.type
_entity_poly.pdbx_seq_one_letter_code
_entity_poly.pdbx_strand_id
1 'polypeptide(L)'
;MSLPIAIERRLLTGQEFELVARSHYPALCSLERPALVELARRLRDYRGKARDVARERRRAQRGKAEPRGTNPEVAPEGLTRKKQVFASALKRVNKELSRQEATPETQGENARRALAMKRAARLHRHPASRRTARHGMNPVESQAVAGTIDPRQVGSVSQQGRDFQGKKDS
;
A
#
# COMPACT_ATOMS: atom_id res chain seq x y z
N MET A 1 0.82 8.31 4.89
CA MET A 1 1.94 9.25 5.06
C MET A 1 2.46 9.14 6.48
N SER A 2 3.77 8.96 6.68
CA SER A 2 4.41 9.06 8.01
C SER A 2 4.68 10.52 8.32
N LEU A 3 4.56 10.91 9.59
CA LEU A 3 4.93 12.25 10.04
C LEU A 3 6.44 12.29 10.36
N PRO A 4 7.09 13.47 10.31
CA PRO A 4 8.47 13.61 10.77
C PRO A 4 8.60 13.29 12.26
N ILE A 5 9.73 12.70 12.67
CA ILE A 5 9.99 12.29 14.08
C ILE A 5 9.82 13.47 15.05
N ALA A 6 10.24 14.67 14.65
CA ALA A 6 10.08 15.89 15.46
C ALA A 6 8.59 16.20 15.75
N ILE A 7 7.70 15.95 14.79
CA ILE A 7 6.25 16.13 14.96
C ILE A 7 5.67 15.00 15.81
N GLU A 8 6.12 13.76 15.60
CA GLU A 8 5.72 12.62 16.43
C GLU A 8 6.03 12.86 17.92
N ARG A 9 7.23 13.38 18.23
CA ARG A 9 7.65 13.70 19.61
C ARG A 9 6.81 14.79 20.27
N ARG A 10 6.34 15.79 19.51
CA ARG A 10 5.46 16.85 20.02
C ARG A 10 4.03 16.36 20.24
N LEU A 11 3.58 15.41 19.43
CA LEU A 11 2.23 14.88 19.49
C LEU A 11 2.05 13.84 20.59
N LEU A 12 3.06 13.01 20.84
CA LEU A 12 3.00 11.87 21.75
C LEU A 12 3.53 12.21 23.15
N THR A 13 3.05 11.48 24.15
CA THR A 13 3.68 11.45 25.48
C THR A 13 5.04 10.74 25.41
N GLY A 14 5.90 10.91 26.43
CA GLY A 14 7.23 10.29 26.46
C GLY A 14 7.19 8.78 26.25
N GLN A 15 6.34 8.08 27.01
CA GLN A 15 6.16 6.63 26.90
C GLN A 15 5.61 6.19 25.53
N GLU A 16 4.64 6.93 24.98
CA GLU A 16 4.10 6.66 23.65
C GLU A 16 5.17 6.85 22.56
N PHE A 17 6.00 7.89 22.70
CA PHE A 17 7.07 8.19 21.77
C PHE A 17 8.16 7.14 21.81
N GLU A 18 8.57 6.67 23.00
CA GLU A 18 9.56 5.57 23.13
C GLU A 18 9.10 4.31 22.40
N LEU A 19 7.81 3.98 22.47
CA LEU A 19 7.24 2.84 21.75
C LEU A 19 7.32 3.03 20.23
N VAL A 20 6.99 4.24 19.74
CA VAL A 20 7.05 4.57 18.31
C VAL A 20 8.49 4.66 17.82
N ALA A 21 9.42 5.12 18.65
CA ALA A 21 10.85 5.21 18.36
C ALA A 21 11.45 3.84 18.04
N ARG A 22 11.07 2.79 18.77
CA ARG A 22 11.47 1.39 18.49
C ARG A 22 11.01 0.90 17.11
N SER A 23 9.98 1.53 16.55
CA SER A 23 9.42 1.18 15.25
C SER A 23 10.14 1.88 14.08
N HIS A 24 11.12 2.74 14.34
CA HIS A 24 11.91 3.44 13.31
C HIS A 24 13.16 2.66 12.95
N TYR A 25 13.62 2.87 11.72
CA TYR A 25 14.93 2.39 11.27
C TYR A 25 16.05 3.20 11.96
N PRO A 26 17.18 2.61 12.36
CA PRO A 26 17.57 1.20 12.19
C PRO A 26 17.09 0.26 13.30
N ALA A 27 16.61 0.78 14.43
CA ALA A 27 16.25 -0.01 15.61
C ALA A 27 15.22 -1.12 15.32
N LEU A 28 14.30 -0.89 14.39
CA LEU A 28 13.33 -1.90 13.98
C LEU A 28 13.97 -3.18 13.44
N CYS A 29 15.10 -3.07 12.73
CA CYS A 29 15.76 -4.20 12.09
C CYS A 29 16.57 -5.06 13.06
N SER A 30 16.91 -4.55 14.24
CA SER A 30 17.62 -5.30 15.28
C SER A 30 16.69 -6.05 16.24
N LEU A 31 15.37 -5.94 16.06
CA LEU A 31 14.38 -6.63 16.91
C LEU A 31 14.11 -8.05 16.41
N GLU A 32 14.14 -9.00 17.33
CA GLU A 32 13.70 -10.37 17.07
C GLU A 32 12.17 -10.47 16.89
N ARG A 33 11.74 -11.53 16.21
CA ARG A 33 10.31 -11.81 15.95
C ARG A 33 9.39 -11.71 17.18
N PRO A 34 9.69 -12.30 18.35
CA PRO A 34 8.82 -12.16 19.52
C PRO A 34 8.67 -10.69 19.95
N ALA A 35 9.76 -9.92 19.96
CA ALA A 35 9.74 -8.51 20.29
C ALA A 35 8.95 -7.67 19.28
N LEU A 36 9.02 -8.00 17.99
CA LEU A 36 8.20 -7.35 16.95
C LEU A 36 6.70 -7.64 17.13
N VAL A 37 6.33 -8.87 17.48
CA VAL A 37 4.93 -9.24 17.75
C VAL A 37 4.39 -8.49 18.96
N GLU A 38 5.17 -8.40 20.05
CA GLU A 38 4.80 -7.62 21.22
C GLU A 38 4.67 -6.13 20.92
N LEU A 39 5.62 -5.57 20.18
CA LEU A 39 5.59 -4.17 19.74
C LEU A 39 4.34 -3.90 18.91
N ALA A 40 4.00 -4.80 17.97
CA ALA A 40 2.78 -4.70 17.17
C ALA A 40 1.51 -4.76 18.02
N ARG A 41 1.47 -5.61 19.06
CA ARG A 41 0.33 -5.67 20.01
C ARG A 41 0.16 -4.35 20.74
N ARG A 42 1.21 -3.84 21.38
CA ARG A 42 1.18 -2.57 22.11
C ARG A 42 0.75 -1.40 21.21
N LEU A 43 1.29 -1.33 19.99
CA LEU A 43 0.91 -0.30 19.02
C LEU A 43 -0.56 -0.39 18.59
N ARG A 44 -1.17 -1.60 18.50
CA ARG A 44 -2.61 -1.74 18.26
C ARG A 44 -3.43 -1.19 19.41
N ASP A 45 -3.01 -1.46 20.65
CA ASP A 45 -3.73 -1.03 21.84
C ASP A 45 -3.73 0.50 21.94
N TYR A 46 -2.58 1.14 21.78
CA TYR A 46 -2.48 2.61 21.76
C TYR A 46 -3.27 3.23 20.60
N ARG A 47 -3.22 2.62 19.40
CA ARG A 47 -4.04 3.07 18.27
C ARG A 47 -5.53 2.93 18.56
N GLY A 48 -5.95 1.84 19.19
CA GLY A 48 -7.33 1.56 19.61
C GLY A 48 -7.81 2.62 20.60
N LYS A 49 -7.06 2.82 21.68
CA LYS A 49 -7.32 3.87 22.69
C LYS A 49 -7.44 5.25 22.06
N ALA A 50 -6.48 5.67 21.23
CA ALA A 50 -6.52 6.97 20.56
C ALA A 50 -7.74 7.13 19.64
N ARG A 51 -8.12 6.06 18.92
CA ARG A 51 -9.31 6.04 18.05
C ARG A 51 -10.59 6.17 18.88
N ASP A 52 -10.68 5.46 19.99
CA ASP A 52 -11.91 5.38 20.79
C ASP A 52 -12.14 6.71 21.53
N VAL A 53 -11.09 7.31 22.10
CA VAL A 53 -11.14 8.66 22.68
C VAL A 53 -11.50 9.72 21.63
N ALA A 54 -10.91 9.64 20.42
CA ALA A 54 -11.27 10.56 19.34
C ALA A 54 -12.74 10.46 18.93
N ARG A 55 -13.31 9.25 18.94
CA ARG A 55 -14.72 9.00 18.62
C ARG A 55 -15.65 9.49 19.72
N GLU A 56 -15.30 9.23 20.97
CA GLU A 56 -16.06 9.71 22.14
C GLU A 56 -16.13 11.24 22.16
N ARG A 57 -14.99 11.94 22.03
CA ARG A 57 -14.97 13.41 21.95
C ARG A 57 -15.79 13.95 20.78
N ARG A 58 -15.70 13.32 19.60
CA ARG A 58 -16.51 13.72 18.44
C ARG A 58 -18.01 13.51 18.68
N ARG A 59 -18.40 12.49 19.44
CA ARG A 59 -19.80 12.26 19.83
C ARG A 59 -20.27 13.28 20.87
N ALA A 60 -19.44 13.58 21.87
CA ALA A 60 -19.72 14.59 22.89
C ALA A 60 -19.85 15.99 22.27
N GLN A 61 -18.95 16.37 21.36
CA GLN A 61 -19.04 17.64 20.61
C GLN A 61 -20.33 17.75 19.79
N ARG A 62 -20.92 16.62 19.38
CA ARG A 62 -22.21 16.55 18.68
C ARG A 62 -23.42 16.46 19.62
N GLY A 63 -23.22 16.53 20.93
CA GLY A 63 -24.27 16.35 21.94
C GLY A 63 -24.84 14.93 22.03
N LYS A 64 -24.17 13.92 21.44
CA LYS A 64 -24.66 12.53 21.38
C LYS A 64 -24.09 11.63 22.48
N ALA A 65 -23.26 12.19 23.36
CA ALA A 65 -22.65 11.48 24.46
C ALA A 65 -22.35 12.48 25.59
N GLU A 66 -22.49 12.02 26.83
CA GLU A 66 -22.11 12.79 28.01
C GLU A 66 -20.58 12.94 28.07
N PRO A 67 -20.05 14.15 28.31
CA PRO A 67 -18.61 14.36 28.40
C PRO A 67 -18.09 13.72 29.69
N ARG A 68 -17.68 12.44 29.63
CA ARG A 68 -17.05 11.72 30.74
C ARG A 68 -15.67 12.28 31.06
N GLY A 69 -15.61 13.48 31.65
CA GLY A 69 -14.37 14.18 32.00
C GLY A 69 -13.53 14.66 30.82
N THR A 70 -13.97 14.46 29.57
CA THR A 70 -13.29 14.99 28.39
C THR A 70 -13.81 16.37 28.09
N ASN A 71 -12.93 17.38 28.18
CA ASN A 71 -13.25 18.75 27.82
C ASN A 71 -13.67 18.82 26.33
N PRO A 72 -14.95 19.08 26.00
CA PRO A 72 -15.47 18.98 24.64
C PRO A 72 -14.95 20.09 23.73
N GLU A 73 -14.42 21.18 24.30
CA GLU A 73 -13.85 22.31 23.58
C GLU A 73 -12.53 22.00 22.86
N VAL A 74 -11.77 20.98 23.31
CA VAL A 74 -10.49 20.64 22.70
C VAL A 74 -10.71 19.84 21.42
N ALA A 75 -10.37 20.45 20.27
CA ALA A 75 -10.53 19.86 18.96
C ALA A 75 -9.96 18.42 18.87
N PRO A 76 -10.71 17.45 18.30
CA PRO A 76 -10.29 16.04 18.23
C PRO A 76 -9.12 15.79 17.26
N GLU A 77 -8.62 16.81 16.56
CA GLU A 77 -7.57 16.70 15.56
C GLU A 77 -6.24 16.17 16.13
N GLY A 78 -5.87 16.55 17.35
CA GLY A 78 -4.66 16.03 17.99
C GLY A 78 -4.72 14.51 18.16
N LEU A 79 -5.88 13.97 18.54
CA LEU A 79 -6.10 12.54 18.71
C LEU A 79 -6.14 11.79 17.38
N THR A 80 -6.69 12.39 16.31
CA THR A 80 -6.66 11.78 14.99
C THR A 80 -5.24 11.72 14.43
N ARG A 81 -4.43 12.75 14.66
CA ARG A 81 -2.99 12.76 14.33
C ARG A 81 -2.22 11.71 15.15
N LYS A 82 -2.44 11.62 16.47
CA LYS A 82 -1.89 10.53 17.30
C LYS A 82 -2.20 9.15 16.73
N LYS A 83 -3.46 8.90 16.37
CA LYS A 83 -3.90 7.64 15.74
C LYS A 83 -3.13 7.35 14.44
N GLN A 84 -2.90 8.37 13.61
CA GLN A 84 -2.13 8.24 12.37
C GLN A 84 -0.67 7.86 12.64
N VAL A 85 -0.05 8.44 13.67
CA VAL A 85 1.32 8.06 14.08
C VAL A 85 1.38 6.58 14.45
N PHE A 86 0.50 6.11 15.33
CA PHE A 86 0.46 4.68 15.70
C PHE A 86 0.14 3.75 14.52
N ALA A 87 -0.74 4.18 13.61
CA ALA A 87 -1.03 3.41 12.40
C ALA A 87 0.21 3.31 11.48
N SER A 88 0.98 4.39 11.36
CA SER A 88 2.22 4.41 10.57
C SER A 88 3.30 3.52 11.19
N ALA A 89 3.46 3.58 12.52
CA ALA A 89 4.38 2.73 13.28
C ALA A 89 4.04 1.25 13.10
N LEU A 90 2.76 0.91 13.24
CA LEU A 90 2.28 -0.46 13.03
C LEU A 90 2.51 -0.95 11.60
N LYS A 91 2.36 -0.08 10.59
CA LYS A 91 2.68 -0.43 9.20
C LYS A 91 4.16 -0.79 9.04
N ARG A 92 5.08 -0.05 9.70
CA ARG A 92 6.53 -0.35 9.68
C ARG A 92 6.81 -1.72 10.32
N VAL A 93 6.26 -1.97 11.51
CA VAL A 93 6.45 -3.24 12.24
C VAL A 93 5.89 -4.43 11.47
N ASN A 94 4.68 -4.32 10.91
CA ASN A 94 4.10 -5.39 10.10
C ASN A 94 4.95 -5.68 8.85
N LYS A 95 5.52 -4.65 8.23
CA LYS A 95 6.42 -4.82 7.09
C LYS A 95 7.68 -5.61 7.49
N GLU A 96 8.25 -5.33 8.65
CA GLU A 96 9.42 -6.08 9.14
C GLU A 96 9.06 -7.51 9.52
N LEU A 97 7.89 -7.75 10.14
CA LEU A 97 7.39 -9.11 10.37
C LEU A 97 7.25 -9.89 9.05
N SER A 98 6.63 -9.28 8.03
CA SER A 98 6.53 -9.91 6.71
C SER A 98 7.89 -10.11 6.05
N ARG A 99 8.87 -9.22 6.31
CA ARG A 99 10.25 -9.38 5.83
C ARG A 99 10.96 -10.55 6.51
N GLN A 100 10.76 -10.75 7.81
CA GLN A 100 11.34 -11.88 8.55
C GLN A 100 10.67 -13.22 8.18
N GLU A 101 9.38 -13.20 7.84
CA GLU A 101 8.64 -14.39 7.39
C GLU A 101 8.89 -14.73 5.91
N ALA A 102 9.20 -13.73 5.09
CA ALA A 102 9.62 -13.97 3.73
C ALA A 102 10.98 -14.67 3.76
N THR A 103 10.99 -15.96 3.43
CA THR A 103 12.23 -16.60 2.97
C THR A 103 12.75 -15.74 1.83
N PRO A 104 13.99 -15.23 1.89
CA PRO A 104 14.52 -14.46 0.78
C PRO A 104 14.69 -15.42 -0.39
N GLU A 105 13.66 -15.55 -1.24
CA GLU A 105 13.83 -16.18 -2.55
C GLU A 105 14.93 -15.37 -3.23
N THR A 106 16.09 -16.00 -3.38
CA THR A 106 17.23 -15.35 -4.02
C THR A 106 16.80 -14.91 -5.43
N GLN A 107 17.45 -13.87 -5.97
CA GLN A 107 17.14 -13.45 -7.35
C GLN A 107 17.25 -14.61 -8.34
N GLY A 108 18.12 -15.59 -8.06
CA GLY A 108 18.25 -16.84 -8.81
C GLY A 108 17.02 -17.76 -8.71
N GLU A 109 16.44 -17.93 -7.53
CA GLU A 109 15.21 -18.74 -7.35
C GLU A 109 14.01 -18.09 -8.03
N ASN A 110 13.86 -16.77 -7.90
CA ASN A 110 12.85 -16.00 -8.62
C ASN A 110 13.00 -16.16 -10.15
N ALA A 111 14.23 -16.07 -10.67
CA ALA A 111 14.51 -16.26 -12.09
C ALA A 111 14.17 -17.69 -12.56
N ARG A 112 14.52 -18.72 -11.77
CA ARG A 112 14.18 -20.12 -12.05
C ARG A 112 12.67 -20.34 -12.07
N ARG A 113 11.94 -19.77 -11.11
CA ARG A 113 10.48 -19.83 -11.03
C ARG A 113 9.81 -19.14 -12.22
N ALA A 114 10.25 -17.94 -12.59
CA ALA A 114 9.75 -17.23 -13.76
C ALA A 114 10.00 -18.01 -15.06
N LEU A 115 11.18 -18.63 -15.18
CA LEU A 115 11.51 -19.49 -16.32
C LEU A 115 10.65 -20.76 -16.35
N ALA A 116 10.37 -21.38 -15.20
CA ALA A 116 9.46 -22.52 -15.10
C ALA A 116 8.03 -22.14 -15.53
N MET A 117 7.51 -20.99 -15.07
CA MET A 117 6.22 -20.46 -15.51
C MET A 117 6.17 -20.20 -17.02
N LYS A 118 7.22 -19.60 -17.59
CA LYS A 118 7.33 -19.37 -19.05
C LYS A 118 7.34 -20.68 -19.83
N ARG A 119 8.03 -21.71 -19.34
CA ARG A 119 8.04 -23.05 -19.96
C ARG A 119 6.66 -23.72 -19.86
N ALA A 120 6.00 -23.65 -18.72
CA ALA A 120 4.64 -24.18 -18.54
C ALA A 120 3.62 -23.48 -19.45
N ALA A 121 3.70 -22.14 -19.58
CA ALA A 121 2.86 -21.37 -20.48
C ALA A 121 3.02 -21.77 -21.96
N ARG A 122 4.23 -22.14 -22.40
CA ARG A 122 4.47 -22.69 -23.75
C ARG A 122 3.81 -24.04 -23.97
N LEU A 123 3.58 -24.82 -22.92
CA LEU A 123 2.96 -26.14 -22.99
C LEU A 123 1.43 -26.09 -22.94
N HIS A 124 0.83 -24.97 -22.51
CA HIS A 124 -0.60 -24.73 -22.66
C HIS A 124 -0.94 -24.54 -24.13
N ARG A 125 -1.10 -25.66 -24.85
CA ARG A 125 -1.74 -25.70 -26.15
C ARG A 125 -3.19 -25.24 -25.97
N HIS A 126 -3.57 -24.19 -26.69
CA HIS A 126 -4.97 -23.92 -26.94
C HIS A 126 -5.63 -25.22 -27.42
N PRO A 127 -6.89 -25.51 -27.02
CA PRO A 127 -7.59 -26.67 -27.53
C PRO A 127 -7.53 -26.64 -29.05
N ALA A 128 -7.13 -27.77 -29.66
CA ALA A 128 -7.04 -27.87 -31.10
C ALA A 128 -8.39 -27.40 -31.69
N SER A 129 -8.31 -26.51 -32.68
CA SER A 129 -9.46 -26.09 -33.47
C SER A 129 -10.22 -27.35 -33.91
N ARG A 130 -11.45 -27.55 -33.39
CA ARG A 130 -12.35 -28.58 -33.93
C ARG A 130 -12.63 -28.23 -35.40
N ARG A 131 -13.03 -29.22 -36.21
CA ARG A 131 -13.45 -29.02 -37.61
C ARG A 131 -14.43 -27.84 -37.72
N THR A 132 -13.92 -26.69 -38.11
CA THR A 132 -14.73 -25.58 -38.63
C THR A 132 -15.00 -25.87 -40.11
N ALA A 133 -16.15 -25.46 -40.64
CA ALA A 133 -16.41 -25.49 -42.08
C ALA A 133 -15.23 -24.84 -42.80
N ARG A 134 -14.82 -25.37 -43.96
CA ARG A 134 -13.52 -25.13 -44.62
C ARG A 134 -13.24 -23.67 -45.06
N HIS A 135 -14.07 -22.73 -44.64
CA HIS A 135 -13.87 -21.29 -44.73
C HIS A 135 -14.03 -20.67 -43.34
N GLY A 136 -13.05 -20.90 -42.46
CA GLY A 136 -12.92 -20.09 -41.25
C GLY A 136 -12.39 -18.68 -41.61
N MET A 137 -12.52 -17.73 -40.69
CA MET A 137 -11.87 -16.42 -40.83
C MET A 137 -10.36 -16.60 -40.93
N ASN A 138 -9.77 -16.12 -42.03
CA ASN A 138 -8.32 -16.02 -42.14
C ASN A 138 -7.81 -15.04 -41.07
N PRO A 139 -6.75 -15.38 -40.31
CA PRO A 139 -6.16 -14.44 -39.38
C PRO A 139 -5.65 -13.24 -40.17
N VAL A 140 -6.19 -12.06 -39.87
CA VAL A 140 -5.60 -10.80 -40.32
C VAL A 140 -4.42 -10.54 -39.40
N GLU A 141 -3.22 -10.85 -39.87
CA GLU A 141 -2.02 -10.48 -39.15
C GLU A 141 -1.97 -8.95 -39.02
N SER A 142 -1.80 -8.48 -37.79
CA SER A 142 -1.53 -7.08 -37.53
C SER A 142 -0.21 -6.72 -38.20
N GLN A 143 -0.26 -6.04 -39.36
CA GLN A 143 0.89 -5.38 -39.98
C GLN A 143 1.29 -4.12 -39.20
N ALA A 144 1.13 -4.11 -37.87
CA ALA A 144 1.66 -3.05 -37.04
C ALA A 144 3.18 -3.12 -37.15
N VAL A 145 3.73 -2.34 -38.08
CA VAL A 145 5.11 -1.91 -38.04
C VAL A 145 5.32 -1.33 -36.65
N ALA A 146 6.31 -1.83 -35.92
CA ALA A 146 6.78 -1.19 -34.70
C ALA A 146 7.33 0.18 -35.13
N GLY A 147 6.43 1.16 -35.26
CA GLY A 147 6.78 2.54 -35.49
C GLY A 147 7.58 2.98 -34.28
N THR A 148 8.89 3.02 -34.44
CA THR A 148 9.76 3.65 -33.46
C THR A 148 9.45 5.14 -33.58
N ILE A 149 8.52 5.62 -32.75
CA ILE A 149 8.23 7.04 -32.63
C ILE A 149 9.52 7.70 -32.14
N ASP A 150 9.99 8.73 -32.83
CA ASP A 150 11.13 9.51 -32.36
C ASP A 150 10.82 9.99 -30.93
N PRO A 151 11.71 9.74 -29.93
CA PRO A 151 11.51 10.15 -28.55
C PRO A 151 11.11 11.62 -28.39
N ARG A 152 11.52 12.51 -29.30
CA ARG A 152 11.18 13.93 -29.28
C ARG A 152 9.73 14.24 -29.63
N GLN A 153 9.03 13.31 -30.30
CA GLN A 153 7.66 13.50 -30.78
C GLN A 153 6.60 12.81 -29.90
N VAL A 154 7.01 11.97 -28.95
CA VAL A 154 6.12 11.20 -28.07
C VAL A 154 5.12 12.08 -27.35
N GLY A 155 5.55 13.25 -26.84
CA GLY A 155 4.67 14.20 -26.16
C GLY A 155 3.58 14.77 -27.07
N SER A 156 3.92 15.12 -28.31
CA SER A 156 2.98 15.66 -29.30
C SER A 156 1.94 14.61 -29.72
N VAL A 157 2.40 13.40 -30.05
CA VAL A 157 1.52 12.27 -30.43
C VAL A 157 0.58 11.88 -29.28
N SER A 158 1.07 11.92 -28.05
CA SER A 158 0.24 11.64 -26.86
C SER A 158 -0.86 12.68 -26.65
N GLN A 159 -0.60 13.97 -26.90
CA GLN A 159 -1.63 15.01 -26.79
C GLN A 159 -2.65 14.90 -27.92
N GLN A 160 -2.20 14.65 -29.16
CA GLN A 160 -3.10 14.43 -30.28
C GLN A 160 -4.08 13.28 -30.05
N GLY A 161 -3.61 12.15 -29.49
CA GLY A 161 -4.48 11.02 -29.15
C GLY A 161 -5.53 11.38 -28.09
N ARG A 162 -5.13 12.16 -27.08
CA ARG A 162 -6.05 12.66 -26.04
C ARG A 162 -7.12 13.57 -26.62
N ASP A 163 -6.76 14.49 -27.51
CA ASP A 163 -7.67 15.44 -28.14
C ASP A 163 -8.66 14.74 -29.08
N PHE A 164 -8.20 13.75 -29.86
CA PHE A 164 -9.06 12.94 -30.71
C PHE A 164 -10.06 12.11 -29.91
N GLN A 165 -9.63 11.53 -28.79
CA GLN A 165 -10.51 10.77 -27.92
C GLN A 165 -11.56 11.69 -27.27
N GLY A 166 -11.15 12.87 -26.81
CA GLY A 166 -12.08 13.88 -26.26
C GLY A 166 -13.16 14.30 -27.26
N LYS A 167 -12.82 14.45 -28.55
CA LYS A 167 -13.80 14.73 -29.62
C LYS A 167 -14.73 13.56 -29.95
N LYS A 168 -14.28 12.33 -29.71
CA LYS A 168 -15.05 11.12 -29.99
C LYS A 168 -16.04 10.81 -28.87
N ASP A 169 -15.68 11.16 -27.64
CA ASP A 169 -16.47 10.90 -26.44
C ASP A 169 -17.46 12.04 -26.11
N SER A 170 -17.40 13.15 -26.85
CA SER A 170 -18.35 14.27 -26.81
C SER A 170 -19.41 14.15 -27.90
#